data_AF-A0A2A2RGF4-F1
#
_entry.id   AF-A0A2A2RGF4-F1
#
_cell.length_a   1.000
_cell.length_b   1.000
_cell.length_c   1.000
_cell.angle_alpha   90.00
_cell.angle_beta   90.00
_cell.angle_gamma   90.00
#
_symmetry.space_group_name_H-M   'P 1'
#
loop_
_entity.id
_entity.type
_entity.pdbx_description
1 polymer ?
#
loop_
_entity_poly.entity_id
_entity_poly.type
_entity_poly.pdbx_seq_one_letter_code
_entity_poly.pdbx_strand_id
1 'polypeptide(L)'
;MTHLPKEWRFLPDAWSYAVILTGSPQAATDLVTNTLNGVATRHDILGNKHRRRVFFATLFRDANKSARLALPESELSEDILELHRLSEPGRSTLALFHLGFFPIDEIADIVGKSEKEIPDILVATRTALTSTPRP
;
A
#
# COMPACT_ATOMS: atom_id res chain seq x y z
N MET A 1 -8.51 -13.68 -22.02
CA MET A 1 -7.91 -13.14 -20.78
C MET A 1 -7.59 -14.31 -19.88
N THR A 2 -6.30 -14.57 -19.63
CA THR A 2 -5.84 -15.65 -18.75
C THR A 2 -6.30 -15.36 -17.33
N HIS A 3 -7.18 -16.21 -16.79
CA HIS A 3 -7.59 -16.07 -15.39
C HIS A 3 -6.40 -16.37 -14.48
N LEU A 4 -5.91 -15.34 -13.79
CA LEU A 4 -4.97 -15.53 -12.69
C LEU A 4 -5.56 -16.56 -11.70
N PRO A 5 -4.74 -17.51 -11.21
CA PRO A 5 -5.16 -18.40 -10.14
C PRO A 5 -5.75 -17.61 -8.97
N LYS A 6 -6.74 -18.18 -8.26
CA LYS A 6 -7.52 -17.47 -7.23
C LYS A 6 -6.64 -16.86 -6.14
N GLU A 7 -5.50 -17.45 -5.88
CA GLU A 7 -4.46 -17.03 -4.95
C GLU A 7 -3.72 -15.76 -5.39
N TRP A 8 -3.69 -15.43 -6.69
CA TRP A 8 -2.97 -14.29 -7.26
C TRP A 8 -3.89 -13.13 -7.68
N ARG A 9 -5.19 -13.24 -7.45
CA ARG A 9 -6.16 -12.20 -7.82
C ARG A 9 -5.96 -10.87 -7.09
N PHE A 10 -5.18 -10.85 -6.00
CA PHE A 10 -4.86 -9.63 -5.25
C PHE A 10 -3.66 -8.86 -5.86
N LEU A 11 -3.01 -9.37 -6.91
CA LEU A 11 -1.83 -8.72 -7.50
C LEU A 11 -2.11 -7.36 -8.15
N PRO A 12 -3.22 -7.15 -8.89
CA PRO A 12 -3.55 -5.81 -9.42
C PRO A 12 -3.71 -4.78 -8.30
N ASP A 13 -4.41 -5.18 -7.24
CA ASP A 13 -4.67 -4.39 -6.04
C ASP A 13 -3.37 -4.05 -5.28
N ALA A 14 -2.52 -5.07 -5.09
CA ALA A 14 -1.18 -4.91 -4.53
C ALA A 14 -0.32 -3.95 -5.36
N TRP A 15 -0.42 -4.01 -6.68
CA TRP A 15 0.29 -3.08 -7.57
C TRP A 15 -0.22 -1.65 -7.41
N SER A 16 -1.53 -1.40 -7.35
CA SER A 16 -2.08 -0.06 -7.08
C SER A 16 -1.60 0.51 -5.75
N TYR A 17 -1.57 -0.31 -4.70
CA TYR A 17 -1.01 0.10 -3.42
C TYR A 17 0.48 0.41 -3.52
N ALA A 18 1.26 -0.43 -4.20
CA ALA A 18 2.68 -0.20 -4.44
C ALA A 18 2.93 1.12 -5.19
N VAL A 19 2.11 1.46 -6.20
CA VAL A 19 2.21 2.73 -6.93
C VAL A 19 2.04 3.94 -6.01
N ILE A 20 1.08 3.89 -5.09
CA ILE A 20 0.88 4.97 -4.10
C ILE A 20 2.11 5.09 -3.19
N LEU A 21 2.66 3.96 -2.74
CA LEU A 21 3.83 3.96 -1.85
C LEU A 21 5.10 4.45 -2.54
N THR A 22 5.32 4.10 -3.80
CA THR A 22 6.55 4.40 -4.52
C THR A 22 6.49 5.69 -5.32
N GLY A 23 5.30 6.18 -5.66
CA GLY A 23 5.11 7.34 -6.55
C GLY A 23 5.56 7.07 -7.98
N SER A 24 5.74 5.80 -8.37
CA SER A 24 6.24 5.40 -9.68
C SER A 24 5.73 4.01 -10.10
N PRO A 25 5.10 3.88 -11.29
CA PRO A 25 4.69 2.58 -11.85
C PRO A 25 5.84 1.58 -11.98
N GLN A 26 7.02 2.05 -12.40
CA GLN A 26 8.19 1.19 -12.57
C GLN A 26 8.67 0.68 -11.21
N ALA A 27 8.86 1.56 -10.24
CA ALA A 27 9.29 1.16 -8.89
C ALA A 27 8.26 0.26 -8.19
N ALA A 28 6.97 0.46 -8.46
CA ALA A 28 5.91 -0.42 -7.97
C ALA A 28 6.03 -1.84 -8.57
N THR A 29 6.30 -1.93 -9.86
CA THR A 29 6.53 -3.20 -10.55
C THR A 29 7.74 -3.94 -9.99
N ASP A 30 8.84 -3.22 -9.75
CA ASP A 30 10.05 -3.78 -9.14
C ASP A 30 9.78 -4.27 -7.71
N LEU A 31 9.04 -3.48 -6.92
CA LEU A 31 8.66 -3.83 -5.55
C LEU A 31 7.80 -5.10 -5.51
N VAL A 32 6.77 -5.17 -6.35
CA VAL A 32 5.87 -6.33 -6.44
C VAL A 32 6.66 -7.57 -6.86
N THR A 33 7.51 -7.45 -7.88
CA THR A 33 8.34 -8.55 -8.40
C THR A 33 9.32 -9.08 -7.35
N ASN A 34 10.05 -8.19 -6.68
CA ASN A 34 11.00 -8.57 -5.64
C ASN A 34 10.32 -9.25 -4.45
N THR A 35 9.15 -8.74 -4.05
CA THR A 35 8.38 -9.31 -2.95
C THR A 35 7.80 -10.67 -3.34
N LEU A 36 7.32 -10.83 -4.58
CA LEU A 36 6.84 -12.13 -5.08
C LEU A 36 7.95 -13.19 -5.05
N ASN A 37 9.16 -12.83 -5.49
CA ASN A 37 10.32 -13.71 -5.42
C ASN A 37 10.67 -14.07 -3.97
N GLY A 38 10.57 -13.12 -3.03
CA GLY A 38 10.80 -13.36 -1.60
C GLY A 38 9.72 -14.20 -0.91
N VAL A 39 8.46 -14.12 -1.36
CA VAL A 39 7.36 -14.91 -0.78
C VAL A 39 7.25 -16.31 -1.40
N ALA A 40 7.61 -16.47 -2.68
CA ALA A 40 7.63 -17.77 -3.35
C ALA A 40 8.53 -18.79 -2.66
N THR A 41 9.49 -18.34 -1.85
CA THR A 41 10.44 -19.18 -1.10
C THR A 41 10.02 -19.46 0.35
N ARG A 42 8.90 -18.91 0.83
CA ARG A 42 8.44 -19.01 2.23
C ARG A 42 7.24 -19.94 2.42
N HIS A 43 7.52 -21.21 2.69
CA HIS A 43 6.50 -22.26 2.88
C HIS A 43 5.54 -22.03 4.05
N ASP A 44 5.93 -21.24 5.06
CA ASP A 44 5.14 -20.98 6.26
C ASP A 44 3.97 -20.00 6.03
N ILE A 45 4.02 -19.20 4.96
CA ILE A 45 2.97 -18.23 4.61
C ILE A 45 2.07 -18.78 3.49
N LEU A 46 2.55 -19.71 2.67
CA LEU A 46 1.82 -20.24 1.51
C LEU A 46 0.48 -20.91 1.87
N GLY A 47 0.32 -21.43 3.10
CA GLY A 47 -0.87 -22.15 3.55
C GLY A 47 -2.12 -21.29 3.79
N ASN A 48 -1.99 -19.96 3.97
CA ASN A 48 -3.14 -19.10 4.28
C ASN A 48 -3.16 -17.85 3.38
N LYS A 49 -4.17 -17.78 2.49
CA LYS A 49 -4.33 -16.69 1.52
C LYS A 49 -4.48 -15.31 2.18
N HIS A 50 -5.23 -15.22 3.26
CA HIS A 50 -5.46 -13.96 3.96
C HIS A 50 -4.17 -13.48 4.64
N ARG A 51 -3.45 -14.37 5.34
CA ARG A 51 -2.11 -14.05 5.88
C ARG A 51 -1.12 -13.62 4.81
N ARG A 52 -1.18 -14.19 3.60
CA ARG A 52 -0.34 -13.74 2.48
C ARG A 52 -0.61 -12.29 2.12
N ARG A 53 -1.87 -11.90 1.93
CA ARG A 53 -2.22 -10.53 1.51
C ARG A 53 -1.73 -9.49 2.50
N VAL A 54 -2.01 -9.72 3.80
CA VAL A 54 -1.54 -8.87 4.90
C VAL A 54 -0.01 -8.80 4.89
N PHE A 55 0.66 -9.95 4.82
CA PHE A 55 2.12 -10.01 4.79
C PHE A 55 2.74 -9.25 3.61
N PHE A 56 2.17 -9.38 2.41
CA PHE A 56 2.61 -8.63 1.23
C PHE A 56 2.49 -7.12 1.44
N ALA A 57 1.33 -6.66 1.92
CA ALA A 57 1.09 -5.24 2.18
C ALA A 57 2.01 -4.69 3.27
N THR A 58 2.30 -5.48 4.31
CA THR A 58 3.29 -5.13 5.33
C THR A 58 4.70 -4.99 4.74
N LEU A 59 5.13 -5.92 3.89
CA LEU A 59 6.46 -5.84 3.25
C LEU A 59 6.59 -4.61 2.34
N PHE A 60 5.55 -4.27 1.58
CA PHE A 60 5.56 -3.09 0.73
C PHE A 60 5.71 -1.81 1.54
N ARG A 61 4.93 -1.70 2.61
CA ARG A 61 5.01 -0.59 3.55
C ARG A 61 6.40 -0.50 4.15
N ASP A 62 6.91 -1.60 4.71
CA ASP A 62 8.21 -1.65 5.36
C ASP A 62 9.35 -1.17 4.44
N ALA A 63 9.34 -1.57 3.17
CA ALA A 63 10.30 -1.13 2.16
C ALA A 63 10.19 0.37 1.80
N ASN A 64 9.05 1.00 2.09
CA ASN A 64 8.73 2.38 1.69
C ASN A 64 8.26 3.25 2.87
N LYS A 65 8.60 2.89 4.12
CA LYS A 65 8.16 3.62 5.32
C LYS A 65 8.58 5.09 5.33
N SER A 66 9.74 5.39 4.74
CA SER A 66 10.21 6.75 4.60
C SER A 66 9.50 7.42 3.43
N ALA A 67 8.91 8.60 3.67
CA ALA A 67 8.40 9.44 2.59
C ALA A 67 9.56 9.77 1.63
N ARG A 68 9.36 9.48 0.35
CA ARG A 68 10.30 9.83 -0.72
C ARG A 68 9.67 10.96 -1.52
N LEU A 69 10.49 11.82 -2.12
CA LEU A 69 10.00 12.78 -3.09
C LEU A 69 9.55 12.00 -4.33
N ALA A 70 8.35 12.29 -4.81
CA ALA A 70 7.92 11.82 -6.12
C ALA A 70 8.96 12.26 -7.16
N LEU A 71 9.41 11.35 -8.01
CA LEU A 71 10.29 11.71 -9.11
C LEU A 71 9.56 12.72 -10.03
N PRO A 72 10.24 13.77 -10.51
CA PRO A 72 9.63 14.85 -11.29
C PRO A 72 9.05 14.41 -12.65
N GLU A 73 9.28 13.16 -13.06
CA GLU A 73 8.82 12.59 -14.35
C GLU A 73 7.63 11.63 -14.19
N SER A 74 6.91 11.69 -13.08
CA SER A 74 5.80 10.76 -12.81
C SER A 74 4.58 11.11 -13.68
N GLU A 75 4.18 10.21 -14.57
CA GLU A 75 2.91 10.27 -15.34
C GLU A 75 1.67 9.97 -14.48
N LEU A 76 1.80 9.93 -13.15
CA LEU A 76 0.71 9.63 -12.24
C LEU A 76 -0.23 10.82 -12.09
N SER A 77 -1.52 10.53 -11.88
CA SER A 77 -2.50 11.56 -11.52
C SER A 77 -2.12 12.27 -10.22
N GLU A 78 -2.44 13.57 -10.11
CA GLU A 78 -2.18 14.35 -8.89
C GLU A 78 -2.74 13.69 -7.63
N ASP A 79 -3.92 13.06 -7.67
CA ASP A 79 -4.49 12.35 -6.51
C ASP A 79 -3.54 11.26 -5.95
N ILE A 80 -2.85 10.53 -6.83
CA ILE A 80 -1.88 9.49 -6.43
C ILE A 80 -0.61 10.15 -5.88
N LEU A 81 -0.17 11.26 -6.46
CA LEU A 81 0.99 12.00 -5.99
C LEU A 81 0.73 12.66 -4.62
N GLU A 82 -0.46 13.20 -4.40
CA GLU A 82 -0.91 13.73 -3.10
C GLU A 82 -0.91 12.63 -2.04
N LEU A 83 -1.46 11.45 -2.35
CA LEU A 83 -1.41 10.30 -1.45
C LEU A 83 0.04 9.86 -1.18
N HIS A 84 0.90 9.81 -2.20
CA HIS A 84 2.29 9.42 -2.07
C HIS A 84 3.09 10.34 -1.13
N ARG A 85 2.81 11.65 -1.14
CA ARG A 85 3.46 12.68 -0.32
C ARG A 85 3.10 12.58 1.17
N LEU A 86 2.06 11.84 1.53
CA LEU A 86 1.66 11.66 2.93
C LEU A 86 2.71 10.89 3.74
N SER A 87 2.80 11.23 5.03
CA SER A 87 3.65 10.51 5.98
C SER A 87 3.02 9.19 6.43
N GLU A 88 3.86 8.25 6.86
CA GLU A 88 3.41 7.05 7.56
C GLU A 88 3.00 7.38 9.01
N PRO A 89 2.02 6.67 9.60
CA PRO A 89 1.24 5.57 9.00
C PRO A 89 0.07 6.05 8.12
N GLY A 90 -0.17 7.36 8.03
CA GLY A 90 -1.35 7.95 7.37
C GLY A 90 -1.51 7.54 5.91
N ARG A 91 -0.43 7.62 5.14
CA ARG A 91 -0.40 7.21 3.73
C ARG A 91 -0.90 5.79 3.52
N SER A 92 -0.27 4.81 4.18
CA SER A 92 -0.65 3.40 4.07
C SER A 92 -2.08 3.17 4.56
N THR A 93 -2.47 3.78 5.68
CA THR A 93 -3.81 3.65 6.25
C THR A 93 -4.88 4.13 5.27
N LEU A 94 -4.71 5.33 4.72
CA LEU A 94 -5.68 5.93 3.80
C LEU A 94 -5.71 5.22 2.46
N ALA A 95 -4.55 4.82 1.91
CA ALA A 95 -4.47 4.08 0.67
C ALA A 95 -5.20 2.73 0.77
N LEU A 96 -4.91 1.94 1.80
CA LEU A 96 -5.53 0.63 2.01
C LEU A 96 -7.03 0.73 2.29
N PHE A 97 -7.44 1.76 3.05
CA PHE A 97 -8.85 2.04 3.31
C PHE A 97 -9.61 2.44 2.03
N HIS A 98 -9.05 3.35 1.23
CA HIS A 98 -9.68 3.82 -0.01
C HIS A 98 -9.80 2.72 -1.06
N LEU A 99 -8.77 1.88 -1.17
CA LEU A 99 -8.78 0.75 -2.07
C LEU A 99 -9.78 -0.35 -1.64
N GLY A 100 -10.21 -0.36 -0.37
CA GLY A 100 -11.23 -1.28 0.13
C GLY A 100 -10.80 -2.75 0.15
N PHE A 101 -9.49 -3.01 0.12
CA PHE A 101 -8.94 -4.37 -0.01
C PHE A 101 -8.84 -5.11 1.31
N PHE A 102 -8.73 -4.37 2.40
CA PHE A 102 -8.47 -4.89 3.74
C PHE A 102 -9.53 -4.35 4.71
N PRO A 103 -10.11 -5.19 5.57
CA PRO A 103 -10.90 -4.73 6.71
C PRO A 103 -10.00 -3.96 7.71
N ILE A 104 -10.62 -3.21 8.61
CA ILE A 104 -9.92 -2.26 9.51
C ILE A 104 -8.88 -2.96 10.41
N ASP A 105 -9.19 -4.17 10.88
CA ASP A 105 -8.28 -5.01 11.67
C ASP A 105 -7.03 -5.40 10.87
N GLU A 106 -7.18 -5.83 9.61
CA GLU A 106 -6.05 -6.13 8.74
C GLU A 106 -5.24 -4.86 8.40
N ILE A 107 -5.89 -3.71 8.20
CA ILE A 107 -5.18 -2.43 8.00
C ILE A 107 -4.34 -2.11 9.23
N ALA A 108 -4.90 -2.27 10.44
CA ALA A 108 -4.20 -2.05 11.70
C ALA A 108 -2.96 -2.93 11.85
N ASP A 109 -3.06 -4.21 11.47
CA ASP A 109 -1.91 -5.12 11.43
C ASP A 109 -0.84 -4.63 10.44
N ILE A 110 -1.23 -4.22 9.22
CA ILE A 110 -0.29 -3.74 8.19
C ILE A 110 0.45 -2.48 8.65
N VAL A 111 -0.26 -1.53 9.29
CA VAL A 111 0.34 -0.27 9.73
C VAL A 111 0.99 -0.34 11.12
N GLY A 112 0.85 -1.48 11.81
CA GLY A 112 1.41 -1.70 13.15
C GLY A 112 0.78 -0.80 14.21
N LYS A 113 -0.55 -0.67 14.17
CA LYS A 113 -1.36 0.16 15.07
C LYS A 113 -2.49 -0.65 15.67
N SER A 114 -3.12 -0.11 16.72
CA SER A 114 -4.39 -0.65 17.21
C SER A 114 -5.51 -0.33 16.23
N GLU A 115 -6.45 -1.26 16.05
CA GLU A 115 -7.70 -1.04 15.30
C GLU A 115 -8.42 0.25 15.74
N LYS A 116 -8.39 0.54 17.05
CA LYS A 116 -9.02 1.74 17.63
C LYS A 116 -8.35 3.05 17.21
N GLU A 117 -7.09 3.02 16.81
CA GLU A 117 -6.35 4.21 16.35
C GLU A 117 -6.64 4.52 14.88
N ILE A 118 -7.17 3.58 14.10
CA ILE A 118 -7.34 3.73 12.64
C ILE A 118 -8.28 4.91 12.28
N PRO A 119 -9.44 5.09 12.93
CA PRO A 119 -10.30 6.24 12.64
C PRO A 119 -9.59 7.59 12.85
N ASP A 120 -8.84 7.73 13.94
CA ASP A 120 -8.12 8.97 14.27
C ASP A 120 -7.00 9.25 13.25
N ILE A 121 -6.27 8.20 12.84
CA ILE A 121 -5.25 8.30 11.79
C ILE A 121 -5.88 8.75 10.46
N LEU A 122 -7.02 8.17 10.08
CA LEU A 122 -7.74 8.54 8.86
C LEU A 122 -8.19 10.00 8.88
N VAL A 123 -8.76 10.47 10.01
CA VAL A 123 -9.19 11.86 10.19
C VAL A 123 -8.01 12.83 10.08
N ALA A 124 -6.91 12.55 10.80
CA ALA A 124 -5.71 13.38 10.76
C ALA A 124 -5.11 13.44 9.36
N THR A 125 -5.03 12.30 8.68
CA THR A 125 -4.46 12.19 7.32
C THR A 125 -5.31 12.92 6.30
N ARG A 126 -6.65 12.80 6.38
CA ARG A 126 -7.57 13.51 5.50
C ARG A 126 -7.45 15.03 5.68
N THR A 127 -7.32 15.48 6.92
CA THR A 127 -7.12 16.91 7.24
C THR A 127 -5.81 17.43 6.64
N ALA A 128 -4.74 16.64 6.70
CA ALA A 128 -3.46 16.97 6.09
C ALA A 128 -3.57 17.14 4.57
N LEU A 129 -4.25 16.21 3.88
CA LEU A 129 -4.50 16.32 2.43
C LEU A 129 -5.20 17.63 2.06
N THR A 130 -6.28 17.98 2.76
CA THR A 130 -7.06 19.19 2.47
C THR A 130 -6.35 20.49 2.84
N SER A 131 -5.32 20.44 3.68
CA SER A 131 -4.56 21.60 4.13
C SER A 131 -3.36 21.93 3.23
N THR A 132 -3.06 21.08 2.25
CA THR A 132 -1.98 21.30 1.29
C THR A 132 -2.46 22.33 0.25
N PRO A 133 -1.82 23.51 0.13
CA PRO A 133 -2.18 24.46 -0.92
C PRO A 133 -1.93 23.82 -2.29
N ARG A 134 -2.96 23.82 -3.15
CA ARG A 134 -2.79 23.43 -4.55
C ARG A 134 -1.91 24.47 -5.25
N PRO A 135 -0.87 24.06 -6.00
CA PRO A 135 -0.06 24.97 -6.79
C PRO A 135 -0.87 25.68 -7.88
#